data_AF-A0A6M8HYP3-F1
#
_entry.id   AF-A0A6M8HYP3-F1
#
_cell.length_a   1.000
_cell.length_b   1.000
_cell.length_c   1.000
_cell.angle_alpha   90.00
_cell.angle_beta   90.00
_cell.angle_gamma   90.00
#
_symmetry.space_group_name_H-M   'P 1'
#
loop_
_entity.id
_entity.type
_entity.pdbx_description
1 polymer ?
#
loop_
_entity_poly.entity_id
_entity_poly.type
_entity_poly.pdbx_seq_one_letter_code
_entity_poly.pdbx_strand_id
1 'polypeptide(L)' 'MARGFGRDVPLAFAIRQIVPMTLHVQYSGAVDQDVRVSWTGGLPWRKVLQNTVSPLGIHAAQSGHTVRVTE' A
#
# COMPACT_ATOMS: atom_id res chain seq x y z
N MET A 1 -11.26 -7.97 1.21
CA MET A 1 -11.30 -6.72 2.02
C MET A 1 -10.04 -6.69 2.87
N ALA A 2 -9.45 -5.51 3.10
CA ALA A 2 -8.32 -5.42 4.04
C ALA A 2 -8.85 -5.60 5.48
N ARG A 3 -8.32 -6.59 6.20
CA ARG A 3 -8.64 -6.85 7.62
C ARG A 3 -7.45 -6.35 8.44
N GLY A 4 -7.69 -5.52 9.45
CA GLY A 4 -6.66 -4.98 10.34
C GLY A 4 -6.51 -3.45 10.30
N PHE A 5 -5.58 -2.92 11.08
CA PHE A 5 -5.20 -1.51 11.15
C PHE A 5 -3.71 -1.43 11.49
N GLY A 6 -3.06 -0.34 11.10
CA GLY A 6 -1.68 -0.06 11.47
C GLY A 6 -1.49 1.43 11.69
N ARG A 7 -0.69 1.78 12.69
CA ARG A 7 -0.39 3.17 13.05
C ARG A 7 1.10 3.35 13.16
N ASP A 8 1.62 4.36 12.46
CA ASP A 8 3.03 4.76 12.49
C ASP A 8 4.00 3.61 12.19
N VAL A 9 3.71 2.86 11.13
CA VAL A 9 4.55 1.74 10.68
C VAL A 9 5.14 2.01 9.30
N PRO A 10 6.26 1.35 8.93
CA PRO A 10 6.87 1.52 7.62
C PRO A 10 5.89 1.23 6.48
N LEU A 11 5.96 2.01 5.40
CA LEU A 11 5.13 1.86 4.21
C LEU A 11 5.21 0.45 3.62
N ALA A 12 6.41 -0.12 3.51
CA ALA A 12 6.58 -1.48 3.00
C ALA A 12 5.87 -2.53 3.86
N PHE A 13 5.84 -2.34 5.18
CA PHE A 13 5.08 -3.21 6.08
C PHE A 13 3.58 -3.04 5.87
N ALA A 14 3.09 -1.81 5.81
CA ALA A 14 1.68 -1.52 5.58
C ALA A 14 1.16 -2.13 4.28
N ILE A 15 1.88 -1.94 3.18
CA ILE A 15 1.50 -2.45 1.86
C ILE A 15 1.41 -3.98 1.87
N ARG A 16 2.35 -4.67 2.53
CA ARG A 16 2.31 -6.15 2.67
C ARG A 16 1.09 -6.64 3.46
N GLN A 17 0.58 -5.87 4.40
CA GLN A 17 -0.62 -6.21 5.17
C GLN A 17 -1.91 -5.86 4.42
N ILE A 18 -1.89 -4.78 3.63
CA ILE A 18 -3.06 -4.33 2.86
C ILE A 18 -3.26 -5.19 1.61
N VAL A 19 -2.19 -5.44 0.85
CA VAL A 19 -2.22 -6.14 -0.44
C VAL A 19 -2.35 -7.64 -0.21
N PRO A 20 -3.29 -8.33 -0.89
CA PRO A 20 -3.40 -9.79 -0.83
C PRO A 20 -2.08 -10.48 -1.19
N MET A 21 -1.72 -11.53 -0.45
CA MET A 21 -0.47 -12.29 -0.65
C MET A 21 -0.35 -12.95 -2.03
N THR A 22 -1.46 -13.06 -2.78
CA THR A 22 -1.48 -13.58 -4.15
C THR A 22 -0.99 -12.57 -5.20
N LEU A 23 -0.73 -11.33 -4.80
CA LEU A 23 -0.26 -10.27 -5.68
C LEU A 23 1.18 -9.90 -5.34
N HIS A 24 1.98 -9.66 -6.38
CA HIS A 24 3.34 -9.15 -6.27
C HIS A 24 3.33 -7.62 -6.15
N VAL A 25 4.05 -7.08 -5.18
CA VAL A 25 4.21 -5.63 -5.02
C VAL A 25 5.54 -5.21 -5.63
N GLN A 26 5.50 -4.24 -6.53
CA GLN A 26 6.68 -3.66 -7.16
C GLN A 26 6.73 -2.15 -6.90
N TYR A 27 7.79 -1.73 -6.22
CA TYR A 27 8.12 -0.32 -6.05
C TYR A 27 8.88 0.17 -7.29
N SER A 28 8.58 1.36 -7.78
CA SER A 28 9.29 2.00 -8.88
C SER A 28 9.60 3.45 -8.54
N GLY A 29 10.74 3.96 -9.03
CA GLY A 29 11.21 5.30 -8.69
C GLY A 29 11.87 5.35 -7.31
N ALA A 30 11.85 6.54 -6.69
CA ALA A 30 12.48 6.83 -5.42
C ALA A 30 11.57 6.63 -4.20
N VAL A 31 10.54 5.78 -4.32
CA VAL A 31 9.56 5.53 -3.25
C VAL A 31 10.25 5.11 -1.96
N ASP A 32 10.15 5.96 -0.95
CA ASP A 32 10.65 5.68 0.39
C ASP A 32 9.75 4.61 1.05
N GLN A 33 10.35 3.46 1.32
CA GLN A 33 9.67 2.29 1.90
C GLN A 33 9.59 2.34 3.44
N ASP A 34 10.40 3.20 4.07
CA ASP A 34 10.50 3.37 5.53
C ASP A 34 9.66 4.53 6.06
N VAL A 35 9.08 5.34 5.16
CA VAL A 35 8.13 6.40 5.52
C VAL A 35 7.00 5.85 6.37
N ARG A 36 6.68 6.59 7.43
CA ARG A 36 5.68 6.17 8.43
C ARG A 36 4.29 6.44 7.89
N VAL A 37 3.48 5.39 7.83
CA VAL A 37 2.08 5.47 7.42
C VAL A 37 1.16 4.83 8.44
N SER A 38 -0.09 5.26 8.38
CA SER A 38 -1.18 4.65 9.13
C SER A 38 -2.28 4.28 8.16
N TRP A 39 -2.92 3.14 8.38
CA TRP A 39 -4.09 2.73 7.59
C TRP A 39 -5.15 2.11 8.49
N THR A 40 -6.38 2.17 8.00
CA THR A 40 -7.53 1.51 8.60
C THR A 40 -8.13 0.56 7.58
N GLY A 41 -8.35 -0.70 7.99
CA GLY A 41 -9.07 -1.68 7.19
C GLY A 41 -10.57 -1.39 7.12
N GLY A 42 -11.35 -2.38 6.67
CA GLY A 42 -12.80 -2.24 6.53
C GLY A 42 -13.26 -1.80 5.13
N LEU A 43 -12.34 -1.40 4.26
CA LEU A 43 -12.59 -1.14 2.83
C LEU A 43 -11.94 -2.23 1.95
N PRO A 44 -12.28 -2.30 0.66
CA PRO A 44 -11.51 -3.07 -0.32
C PRO A 44 -10.03 -2.67 -0.28
N TRP A 45 -9.13 -3.64 -0.36
CA TRP A 45 -7.69 -3.40 -0.19
C TRP A 45 -7.13 -2.34 -1.14
N ARG A 46 -7.63 -2.26 -2.38
CA ARG A 46 -7.24 -1.23 -3.36
C ARG A 46 -7.52 0.18 -2.86
N LYS A 47 -8.69 0.37 -2.23
CA LYS A 47 -9.11 1.65 -1.68
C LYS A 47 -8.31 2.00 -0.43
N VAL A 48 -8.04 1.02 0.44
CA VAL A 48 -7.16 1.21 1.60
C VAL A 48 -5.75 1.59 1.17
N LEU A 49 -5.19 0.88 0.18
CA LEU A 49 -3.86 1.16 -0.36
C LEU A 49 -3.80 2.57 -0.91
N GLN A 50 -4.72 2.96 -1.80
CA GLN A 50 -4.81 4.31 -2.34
C GLN A 50 -4.91 5.38 -1.24
N ASN A 51 -5.78 5.19 -0.24
CA ASN A 51 -5.90 6.12 0.88
C ASN A 51 -4.61 6.23 1.71
N THR A 52 -3.82 5.16 1.78
CA THR A 52 -2.56 5.11 2.53
C THR A 52 -1.44 5.84 1.79
N VAL A 53 -1.37 5.69 0.45
CA VAL A 53 -0.28 6.25 -0.36
C VAL A 53 -0.56 7.65 -0.88
N SER A 54 -1.83 8.03 -1.06
CA SER A 54 -2.22 9.34 -1.61
C SER A 54 -1.69 10.55 -0.82
N PRO A 55 -1.60 10.56 0.52
CA PRO A 55 -1.01 11.67 1.28
C PRO A 55 0.48 11.87 1.03
N LEU A 56 1.17 10.82 0.54
CA LEU A 56 2.60 10.86 0.22
C LEU A 56 2.88 11.30 -1.22
N GLY A 57 1.84 11.63 -1.99
CA GLY A 57 1.96 11.86 -3.43
C GLY A 57 2.17 10.58 -4.25
N ILE A 58 2.15 9.42 -3.61
CA ILE A 58 2.43 8.13 -4.26
C ILE A 58 1.15 7.56 -4.87
N HIS A 59 1.29 6.97 -6.04
CA HIS A 59 0.25 6.29 -6.80
C HIS A 59 0.42 4.77 -6.76
N ALA A 60 -0.70 4.05 -6.60
CA ALA A 60 -0.73 2.59 -6.66
C ALA A 60 -1.69 2.12 -7.76
N ALA A 61 -1.19 1.26 -8.65
CA ALA A 61 -1.97 0.67 -9.75
C ALA A 61 -1.75 -0.84 -9.82
N GLN A 62 -2.83 -1.60 -10.01
CA GLN A 62 -2.76 -3.04 -10.25
C GLN A 62 -2.74 -3.32 -11.75
N SER A 63 -1.80 -4.14 -12.20
CA SER A 63 -1.77 -4.75 -13.54
C SER A 63 -1.61 -6.26 -13.40
N GLY A 64 -2.67 -7.01 -13.73
CA GLY A 64 -2.70 -8.46 -13.55
C GLY A 64 -2.44 -8.87 -12.10
N HIS A 65 -1.38 -9.64 -11.89
CA HIS A 65 -0.93 -10.12 -10.57
C HIS A 65 0.06 -9.18 -9.87
N THR A 66 0.36 -8.03 -10.46
CA THR A 66 1.35 -7.08 -9.92
C THR A 66 0.68 -5.78 -9.50
N VAL A 67 1.01 -5.28 -8.31
CA VAL A 67 0.67 -3.95 -7.82
C VAL A 67 1.91 -3.09 -7.93
N ARG A 68 1.88 -2.09 -8.80
CA ARG A 68 2.95 -1.11 -8.95
C ARG A 68 2.68 0.08 -8.03
N VAL A 69 3.70 0.46 -7.27
CA VAL A 69 3.71 1.63 -6.39
C VAL A 69 4.77 2.59 -6.94
N THR A 70 4.33 3.76 -7.38
CA THR A 70 5.15 4.79 -8.02
C THR A 70 4.91 6.12 -7.33
N GLU A 71 5.95 6.94 -7.19
CA GLU A 71 5.78 8.36 -6.87
C GLU A 71 5.08 9.12 -8.00
#